data_AF-A0A0Q7VX15-F1
#
_entry.id   AF-A0A0Q7VX15-F1
#
_cell.length_a   1.000
_cell.length_b   1.000
_cell.length_c   1.000
_cell.angle_alpha   90.00
_cell.angle_beta   90.00
_cell.angle_gamma   90.00
#
_symmetry.space_group_name_H-M   'P 1'
#
loop_
_entity.id
_entity.type
_entity.pdbx_description
1 polymer ?
#
loop_
_entity_poly.entity_id
_entity_poly.type
_entity_poly.pdbx_seq_one_letter_code
_entity_poly.pdbx_strand_id
1 'polypeptide(L)'
;MSDLIHHIAIQDDWEMSRGFGEYVVSTRGVHLDDAGFIHAATADRLDEVIAARFSDLALPLLDIAIRPEGLAAEGIAVEWVDGFPRILGAVPMTAEVVASETPLSR
;
A
#
# COMPACT_ATOMS: atom_id res chain seq x y z
N MET A 1 -18.91 5.52 5.73
CA MET A 1 -17.49 5.84 5.48
C MET A 1 -16.73 4.59 5.84
N SER A 2 -16.16 3.91 4.85
CA SER A 2 -15.28 2.78 5.12
C SER A 2 -13.97 3.33 5.67
N ASP A 3 -13.38 2.64 6.63
CA ASP A 3 -12.07 3.03 7.16
C ASP A 3 -11.00 2.84 6.08
N LEU A 4 -10.01 3.74 6.06
CA LEU A 4 -8.87 3.66 5.15
C LEU A 4 -7.99 2.46 5.51
N ILE A 5 -7.36 1.87 4.50
CA ILE A 5 -6.28 0.90 4.67
C ILE A 5 -4.97 1.54 4.23
N HIS A 6 -3.86 1.05 4.75
CA HIS A 6 -2.57 1.71 4.61
C HIS A 6 -1.54 0.76 4.00
N HIS A 7 -0.86 1.20 2.95
CA HIS A 7 0.26 0.49 2.36
C HIS A 7 1.56 1.29 2.57
N ILE A 8 2.63 0.61 2.97
CA ILE A 8 3.94 1.23 3.13
C ILE A 8 4.74 0.99 1.87
N ALA A 9 5.05 2.07 1.16
CA ALA A 9 5.86 2.05 -0.05
C ALA A 9 7.24 2.65 0.21
N ILE A 10 8.26 2.15 -0.49
CA ILE A 10 9.51 2.90 -0.67
C ILE A 10 9.19 4.08 -1.60
N GLN A 11 9.64 5.28 -1.22
CA GLN A 11 9.28 6.51 -1.92
C GLN A 11 9.65 6.45 -3.41
N ASP A 12 10.86 6.01 -3.73
CA ASP A 12 11.34 5.90 -5.11
C ASP A 12 10.46 4.95 -5.95
N ASP A 13 10.10 3.77 -5.42
CA ASP A 13 9.23 2.81 -6.11
C ASP A 13 7.85 3.41 -6.39
N TRP A 14 7.30 4.15 -5.42
CA TRP A 14 6.01 4.81 -5.55
C TRP A 14 6.05 5.93 -6.60
N GLU A 15 7.05 6.80 -6.53
CA GLU A 15 7.20 7.92 -7.46
C GLU A 15 7.44 7.44 -8.90
N MET A 16 8.24 6.40 -9.10
CA MET A 16 8.47 5.80 -10.42
C MET A 16 7.19 5.21 -11.02
N SER A 17 6.28 4.73 -10.18
CA SER A 17 4.99 4.15 -10.61
C SER A 17 4.03 5.19 -11.21
N ARG A 18 4.25 6.49 -10.98
CA ARG A 18 3.43 7.58 -11.54
C ARG A 18 3.37 7.56 -13.05
N GLY A 19 4.46 7.19 -13.72
CA GLY A 19 4.52 7.11 -15.18
C GLY A 19 3.62 6.01 -15.76
N PHE A 20 3.30 4.99 -14.96
CA PHE A 20 2.45 3.86 -15.34
C PHE A 20 0.99 4.06 -14.90
N GLY A 21 0.76 4.90 -13.88
CA GLY A 21 -0.58 5.18 -13.35
C GLY A 21 -1.09 4.16 -12.34
N GLU A 22 -0.33 3.10 -12.11
CA GLU A 22 -0.62 2.03 -11.15
C GLU A 22 0.64 1.58 -10.43
N TYR A 23 0.49 1.13 -9.19
CA TYR A 23 1.57 0.64 -8.33
C TYR A 23 1.46 -0.88 -8.12
N VAL A 24 2.58 -1.57 -8.28
CA VAL A 24 2.63 -3.05 -8.37
C VAL A 24 3.63 -3.69 -7.41
N VAL A 25 4.14 -2.97 -6.42
CA VAL A 25 5.05 -3.55 -5.42
C VAL A 25 4.22 -4.02 -4.22
N SER A 26 4.33 -5.31 -3.89
CA SER A 26 3.56 -5.92 -2.80
C SER A 26 4.09 -5.55 -1.42
N THR A 27 5.42 -5.58 -1.31
CA THR A 27 6.21 -5.14 -0.15
C THR A 27 7.65 -4.95 -0.62
N ARG A 28 8.55 -4.51 0.25
CA ARG A 28 9.96 -4.26 -0.07
C ARG A 28 10.57 -5.42 -0.88
N GLY A 29 10.94 -5.14 -2.13
CA GLY A 29 11.62 -6.08 -3.02
C GLY A 29 10.77 -7.23 -3.56
N VAL A 30 9.44 -7.16 -3.43
CA VAL A 30 8.50 -8.20 -3.88
C VAL A 30 7.45 -7.57 -4.79
N HIS A 31 7.35 -8.07 -6.02
CA HIS A 31 6.35 -7.62 -6.99
C HIS A 31 4.97 -8.26 -6.73
N LEU A 32 3.90 -7.61 -7.18
CA LEU A 32 2.53 -8.12 -7.10
C LEU A 32 2.41 -9.50 -7.74
N ASP A 33 2.99 -9.71 -8.91
CA ASP A 33 2.91 -11.00 -9.63
C ASP A 33 3.53 -12.16 -8.83
N ASP A 34 4.54 -11.89 -8.00
CA ASP A 34 5.20 -12.90 -7.17
C ASP A 34 4.42 -13.19 -5.89
N ALA A 35 3.82 -12.16 -5.28
CA ALA A 35 3.07 -12.28 -4.02
C ALA A 35 1.61 -12.69 -4.21
N GLY A 36 1.01 -12.33 -5.35
CA GLY A 36 -0.42 -12.46 -5.65
C GLY A 36 -1.32 -11.39 -5.05
N PHE A 37 -0.80 -10.48 -4.22
CA PHE A 37 -1.54 -9.36 -3.62
C PHE A 37 -0.59 -8.28 -3.10
N ILE A 38 -1.07 -7.06 -2.85
CA ILE A 38 -0.33 -5.99 -2.14
C ILE A 38 -0.71 -5.99 -0.66
N HIS A 39 0.30 -5.95 0.21
CA HIS A 39 0.11 -5.93 1.66
C HIS A 39 -0.40 -4.56 2.12
N ALA A 40 -1.48 -4.54 2.89
CA ALA A 40 -1.93 -3.34 3.60
C ALA A 40 -2.12 -3.64 5.09
N ALA A 41 -2.32 -2.59 5.87
CA ALA A 41 -2.59 -2.63 7.30
C ALA A 41 -3.65 -1.59 7.68
N THR A 42 -4.17 -1.69 8.89
CA THR A 42 -4.92 -0.61 9.53
C THR A 42 -3.94 0.39 10.16
N ALA A 43 -4.39 1.63 10.38
CA ALA A 43 -3.53 2.70 10.91
C ALA A 43 -2.87 2.35 12.26
N ASP A 44 -3.58 1.61 13.13
CA ASP A 44 -3.10 1.17 14.45
C ASP A 44 -2.05 0.05 14.39
N ARG A 45 -1.85 -0.57 13.22
CA ARG A 45 -0.85 -1.63 13.00
C ARG A 45 0.33 -1.21 12.14
N LEU A 46 0.38 0.05 11.70
CA LEU A 46 1.48 0.56 10.88
C LEU A 46 2.84 0.40 11.55
N ASP A 47 2.97 0.76 12.82
CA ASP A 47 4.22 0.66 13.57
C ASP A 47 4.73 -0.79 13.66
N GLU A 48 3.82 -1.76 13.81
CA GLU A 48 4.15 -3.20 13.81
C GLU A 48 4.77 -3.61 12.46
N VAL A 49 4.17 -3.17 11.35
CA VAL A 49 4.66 -3.48 9.99
C VAL A 49 6.00 -2.80 9.70
N ILE A 50 6.16 -1.53 10.07
CA ILE A 50 7.41 -0.79 9.92
C ILE A 50 8.55 -1.51 10.64
N ALA A 51 8.34 -1.85 11.92
CA ALA A 51 9.34 -2.54 12.73
C ALA A 51 9.70 -3.92 12.15
N ALA A 52 8.71 -4.68 11.69
CA ALA A 52 8.90 -6.04 11.21
C ALA A 52 9.50 -6.13 9.79
N ARG A 53 9.26 -5.15 8.92
CA ARG A 53 9.59 -5.27 7.48
C ARG A 53 10.53 -4.22 6.94
N PHE A 54 10.64 -3.07 7.61
CA PHE A 54 11.36 -1.92 7.08
C PHE A 54 12.42 -1.35 8.04
N SER A 55 12.56 -1.88 9.26
CA SER A 55 13.47 -1.35 10.30
C SER A 55 14.95 -1.28 9.90
N ASP A 56 15.38 -2.12 8.97
CA ASP A 56 16.74 -2.19 8.42
C ASP A 56 16.96 -1.30 7.18
N LEU A 57 15.92 -0.63 6.68
CA LEU A 57 16.04 0.31 5.56
C LEU A 57 16.36 1.73 6.00
N ALA A 58 17.37 2.32 5.36
CA ALA A 58 17.64 3.76 5.39
C ALA A 58 16.91 4.55 4.29
N LEU A 59 16.12 3.89 3.43
CA LEU A 59 15.38 4.52 2.34
C LEU A 59 14.15 5.28 2.87
N PRO A 60 13.78 6.43 2.28
CA PRO A 60 12.53 7.11 2.59
C PRO A 60 11.32 6.21 2.31
N LEU A 61 10.30 6.29 3.19
CA LEU A 61 9.03 5.57 3.01
C LEU A 61 7.87 6.54 2.97
N LEU A 62 6.81 6.09 2.32
CA LEU A 62 5.51 6.71 2.34
C LEU A 62 4.50 5.77 3.01
N ASP A 63 3.61 6.34 3.82
CA ASP A 63 2.32 5.76 4.14
C ASP A 63 1.32 6.21 3.07
N ILE A 64 0.80 5.23 2.32
CA ILE A 64 -0.22 5.41 1.30
C ILE A 64 -1.56 5.01 1.91
N ALA A 65 -2.39 6.00 2.23
CA ALA A 65 -3.74 5.75 2.70
C ALA A 65 -4.65 5.52 1.49
N ILE A 66 -5.34 4.38 1.48
CA ILE A 66 -6.11 3.86 0.35
C ILE A 66 -7.58 3.73 0.74
N ARG A 67 -8.46 4.13 -0.17
CA ARG A 67 -9.91 4.00 -0.09
C ARG A 67 -10.35 2.64 -0.62
N PRO A 68 -10.85 1.71 0.23
CA PRO A 68 -11.35 0.43 -0.25
C PRO A 68 -12.50 0.57 -1.26
N GLU A 69 -13.33 1.61 -1.13
CA GLU A 69 -14.40 1.91 -2.08
C GLU A 69 -13.89 2.31 -3.47
N GLY A 70 -12.74 2.99 -3.54
CA GLY A 70 -12.10 3.32 -4.81
C GLY A 70 -11.59 2.08 -5.52
N LEU A 71 -10.91 1.21 -4.77
CA LEU A 71 -10.47 -0.10 -5.28
C LEU A 71 -11.65 -0.92 -5.81
N ALA A 72 -12.75 -0.98 -5.05
CA ALA A 72 -13.95 -1.71 -5.45
C ALA A 72 -14.58 -1.14 -6.74
N ALA A 73 -14.56 0.17 -6.93
CA ALA A 73 -15.05 0.81 -8.16
C ALA A 73 -14.19 0.45 -9.39
N GLU A 74 -12.90 0.20 -9.19
CA GLU A 74 -11.95 -0.29 -10.19
C GLU A 74 -11.98 -1.83 -10.34
N GLY A 75 -12.85 -2.53 -9.61
CA GLY A 75 -12.97 -3.99 -9.66
C GLY A 75 -11.87 -4.73 -8.90
N ILE A 76 -11.10 -4.03 -8.05
CA ILE A 76 -10.02 -4.61 -7.25
C ILE A 76 -10.56 -5.00 -5.88
N ALA A 77 -10.51 -6.31 -5.59
CA ALA A 77 -10.99 -6.83 -4.32
C ALA A 77 -9.97 -6.63 -3.19
N VAL A 78 -10.49 -6.46 -1.97
CA VAL A 78 -9.70 -6.47 -0.73
C VAL A 78 -10.12 -7.65 0.13
N GLU A 79 -9.20 -8.56 0.40
CA GLU A 79 -9.40 -9.71 1.30
C GLU A 79 -8.77 -9.42 2.66
N TRP A 80 -9.44 -9.81 3.75
CA TRP A 80 -8.90 -9.68 5.10
C TRP A 80 -8.41 -11.03 5.63
N VAL A 81 -7.13 -11.10 5.97
CA VAL A 81 -6.52 -12.31 6.53
C VAL A 81 -5.72 -11.94 7.77
N ASP A 82 -6.04 -12.56 8.90
CA ASP A 82 -5.40 -12.31 10.21
C ASP A 82 -5.41 -10.82 10.62
N GLY A 83 -6.48 -10.10 10.24
CA GLY A 83 -6.64 -8.68 10.51
C GLY A 83 -5.82 -7.75 9.61
N PHE A 84 -5.20 -8.27 8.55
CA PHE A 84 -4.51 -7.47 7.53
C PHE A 84 -5.25 -7.51 6.19
N PRO A 85 -5.52 -6.35 5.57
CA PRO A 85 -6.04 -6.29 4.21
C PRO A 85 -4.99 -6.70 3.17
N ARG A 86 -5.46 -7.42 2.15
CA ARG A 86 -4.72 -7.84 0.96
C ARG A 86 -5.43 -7.26 -0.26
N ILE A 87 -4.74 -6.38 -0.99
CA ILE A 87 -5.28 -5.77 -2.21
C ILE A 87 -4.97 -6.72 -3.37
N LEU A 88 -6.00 -7.29 -4.00
CA LEU A 88 -5.87 -8.35 -5.01
C LEU A 88 -5.68 -7.78 -6.43
N GLY A 89 -4.80 -6.79 -6.57
CA GLY A 89 -4.53 -6.11 -7.83
C GLY A 89 -3.53 -4.97 -7.65
N ALA A 90 -3.12 -4.37 -8.77
CA ALA A 90 -2.32 -3.15 -8.76
C ALA A 90 -3.13 -2.02 -8.10
N VAL A 91 -2.47 -1.06 -7.46
CA VAL A 91 -3.14 0.11 -6.86
C VAL A 91 -3.17 1.25 -7.88
N PRO A 92 -4.34 1.65 -8.41
CA PRO A 92 -4.44 2.82 -9.26
C PRO A 92 -4.03 4.07 -8.50
N MET A 93 -3.21 4.92 -9.12
CA MET A 93 -2.69 6.13 -8.50
C MET A 93 -3.63 7.33 -8.68
N THR A 94 -4.94 7.09 -8.54
CA THR A 94 -6.01 8.08 -8.70
C THR A 94 -6.46 8.62 -7.34
N ALA A 95 -7.10 9.79 -7.30
CA ALA A 95 -7.57 10.37 -6.03
C ALA A 95 -8.76 9.60 -5.41
N GLU A 96 -9.46 8.82 -6.24
CA GLU A 96 -10.54 7.93 -5.87
C GLU A 96 -10.01 6.72 -5.08
N VAL A 97 -8.79 6.27 -5.36
CA VAL A 97 -8.14 5.15 -4.67
C VAL A 97 -7.18 5.65 -3.58
N VAL A 98 -6.33 6.62 -3.89
CA VAL A 98 -5.30 7.13 -2.98
C VAL A 98 -5.82 8.38 -2.26
N ALA A 99 -6.07 8.25 -0.97
CA ALA A 99 -6.55 9.33 -0.12
C ALA A 99 -5.44 10.30 0.29
N SER A 100 -4.25 9.78 0.59
CA SER A 100 -3.09 10.59 0.98
C SER A 100 -1.79 9.81 0.85
N GLU A 101 -0.69 10.54 0.71
CA GLU A 101 0.68 10.03 0.65
C GLU A 101 1.50 10.81 1.67
N THR A 102 1.87 10.15 2.77
CA THR A 102 2.50 10.82 3.91
C THR A 102 3.92 10.29 4.10
N PRO A 103 4.96 11.12 4.05
CA PRO A 103 6.30 10.70 4.41
C PRO A 103 6.37 10.19 5.84
N LEU A 104 6.89 8.97 6.02
CA LEU A 104 7.11 8.40 7.34
C LEU A 104 8.43 8.93 7.90
N SER A 105 8.33 9.66 9.00
CA SER A 105 9.48 10.13 9.76
C SER A 105 9.99 8.97 10.62
N ARG A 106 11.28 8.62 10.50
CA ARG A 106 11.91 7.55 11.28
C ARG A 106 13.04 8.09 12.14
#